data_AF-A0A818Q486-F1
#
_entry.id   AF-A0A818Q486-F1
#
_cell.length_a   1.000
_cell.length_b   1.000
_cell.length_c   1.000
_cell.angle_alpha   90.00
_cell.angle_beta   90.00
_cell.angle_gamma   90.00
#
_symmetry.space_group_name_H-M   'P 1'
#
loop_
_entity.id
_entity.type
_entity.pdbx_description
1 polymer ?
#
loop_
_entity_poly.entity_id
_entity_poly.type
_entity_poly.pdbx_seq_one_letter_code
_entity_poly.pdbx_strand_id
1 'polypeptide(L)'
;MLITGLVPRVIVGLTGNTSLVNFLLLCKARTMLKPASATFSMACVCLAAFDRYLYSSLDLRRQRWVTLQQTRLIITITVILCLVVFSPYAVFYTAPVPSSCSIVNPIFIYVQPCLSLIFYNLAPVVILSIICSLTWRNLGQQTTEMELKKLVIIIGGGWSEIGVGGLLVYNRGGHSSTEISIELTDAGFHVTIAHHGGQYFMRQ
;
A
#
# COMPACT_ATOMS: atom_id res chain seq x y z
N MET A 1 11.29 14.75 12.38
CA MET A 1 10.90 15.97 13.14
C MET A 1 12.02 17.00 13.33
N LEU A 2 13.31 16.67 13.18
CA LEU A 2 14.41 17.65 13.27
C LEU A 2 14.45 18.65 12.10
N ILE A 3 14.21 18.18 10.87
CA ILE A 3 14.34 18.99 9.66
C ILE A 3 13.35 20.16 9.64
N THR A 4 12.10 19.95 10.09
CA THR A 4 11.07 20.99 10.14
C THR A 4 11.33 22.08 11.18
N GLY A 5 12.25 21.88 12.13
CA GLY A 5 12.67 22.90 13.10
C GLY A 5 13.81 23.80 12.62
N LEU A 6 14.63 23.33 11.68
CA LEU A 6 15.80 24.05 11.16
C LEU A 6 15.44 24.98 9.99
N VAL A 7 14.55 24.53 9.09
CA VAL A 7 14.09 25.31 7.93
C VAL A 7 13.57 26.72 8.30
N PRO A 8 12.75 26.90 9.36
CA PRO A 8 12.29 28.22 9.78
C PRO A 8 13.43 29.17 10.17
N ARG A 9 14.44 28.65 10.89
CA ARG A 9 15.56 29.46 11.39
C ARG A 9 16.42 29.99 10.24
N VAL A 10 16.62 29.18 9.20
CA VAL A 10 17.37 29.58 8.01
C VAL A 10 16.60 30.64 7.21
N ILE A 11 15.27 30.48 7.06
CA ILE A 11 14.44 31.46 6.33
C ILE A 11 14.42 32.81 7.05
N VAL A 12 14.27 32.82 8.38
CA VAL A 12 14.26 34.05 9.19
C VAL A 12 15.60 34.79 9.11
N GLY A 13 16.72 34.07 9.06
CA GLY A 13 18.05 34.68 8.89
C GLY A 13 18.26 35.35 7.52
N LEU A 14 17.51 34.95 6.49
CA LEU A 14 17.70 35.43 5.11
C LEU A 14 16.75 36.57 4.69
N THR A 15 15.56 36.72 5.30
CA THR A 15 14.51 37.61 4.75
C THR A 15 14.46 39.05 5.30
N GLY A 16 15.27 39.40 6.29
CA GLY A 16 15.65 40.79 6.61
C GLY A 16 14.57 41.77 7.12
N ASN A 17 13.30 41.77 6.67
CA ASN A 17 12.38 42.86 7.04
C ASN A 17 10.86 42.64 6.94
N THR A 18 10.34 41.41 6.83
CA THR A 18 8.88 41.11 6.92
C THR A 18 8.57 39.99 7.92
N SER A 19 9.23 40.09 9.08
CA SER A 19 9.20 39.11 10.17
C SER A 19 7.79 38.59 10.51
N LEU A 20 6.81 39.48 10.71
CA LEU A 20 5.52 39.10 11.31
C LEU A 20 4.64 38.23 10.38
N VAL A 21 4.59 38.53 9.09
CA VAL A 21 3.81 37.75 8.10
C VAL A 21 4.43 36.36 7.90
N ASN A 22 5.76 36.30 7.84
CA ASN A 22 6.49 35.05 7.71
C ASN A 22 6.33 34.15 8.93
N PHE A 23 6.35 34.71 10.15
CA PHE A 23 6.09 33.94 11.38
C PHE A 23 4.67 33.38 11.41
N LEU A 24 3.66 34.16 11.02
CA LEU A 24 2.27 33.72 11.03
C LEU A 24 2.02 32.61 10.00
N LEU A 25 2.55 32.74 8.79
CA LEU A 25 2.45 31.73 7.74
C LEU A 25 3.17 30.44 8.13
N LEU A 26 4.37 30.56 8.70
CA LEU A 26 5.15 29.41 9.15
C LEU A 26 4.50 28.69 10.32
N CYS A 27 3.86 29.43 11.22
CA CYS A 27 3.12 28.82 12.31
C CYS A 27 1.89 28.05 11.82
N LYS A 28 1.11 28.63 10.92
CA LYS A 28 -0.02 27.94 10.26
C LYS A 28 0.47 26.68 9.53
N ALA A 29 1.53 26.81 8.72
CA ALA A 29 2.11 25.69 7.99
C ALA A 29 2.58 24.57 8.92
N ARG A 30 3.28 24.89 10.02
CA ARG A 30 3.75 23.88 11.00
C ARG A 30 2.59 23.16 11.68
N THR A 31 1.52 23.89 11.98
CA THR A 31 0.31 23.35 12.62
C THR A 31 -0.45 22.44 11.67
N MET A 32 -0.44 22.71 10.35
CA MET A 32 -1.02 21.83 9.33
C MET A 32 -0.13 20.62 9.01
N LEU A 33 1.18 20.81 8.98
CA LEU A 33 2.13 19.79 8.51
C LEU A 33 2.23 18.59 9.45
N LYS A 34 2.20 18.81 10.77
CA LYS A 34 2.18 17.73 11.78
C LYS A 34 1.02 16.75 11.53
N PRO A 35 -0.26 17.19 11.58
CA PRO A 35 -1.41 16.35 11.32
C PRO A 35 -1.42 15.76 9.90
N ALA A 36 -1.02 16.54 8.89
CA ALA A 36 -0.98 16.04 7.52
C ALA A 36 0.01 14.89 7.35
N SER A 37 1.21 14.97 7.96
CA SER A 37 2.21 13.90 7.83
C SER A 37 1.72 12.56 8.38
N ALA A 38 0.96 12.57 9.48
CA ALA A 38 0.38 11.37 10.07
C ALA A 38 -0.76 10.79 9.22
N THR A 39 -1.64 11.64 8.65
CA THR A 39 -2.69 11.15 7.74
C THR A 39 -2.09 10.57 6.47
N PHE A 40 -1.07 11.21 5.91
CA PHE A 40 -0.38 10.70 4.73
C PHE A 40 0.24 9.33 4.98
N SER A 41 0.92 9.11 6.11
CA SER A 41 1.48 7.79 6.42
C SER A 41 0.40 6.71 6.53
N MET A 42 -0.73 7.01 7.19
CA MET A 42 -1.83 6.04 7.32
C MET A 42 -2.52 5.79 5.98
N ALA A 43 -2.73 6.84 5.17
CA ALA A 43 -3.27 6.70 3.82
C ALA A 43 -2.39 5.82 2.95
N CYS A 44 -1.05 5.97 3.02
CA CYS A 44 -0.11 5.09 2.32
C CYS A 44 -0.25 3.62 2.75
N VAL A 45 -0.45 3.34 4.04
CA VAL A 45 -0.69 1.97 4.53
C VAL A 45 -2.01 1.41 4.00
N CYS A 46 -3.09 2.20 4.01
CA CYS A 46 -4.38 1.80 3.44
C CYS A 46 -4.27 1.51 1.94
N LEU A 47 -3.54 2.35 1.20
CA LEU A 47 -3.29 2.16 -0.23
C LEU A 47 -2.47 0.90 -0.51
N ALA A 48 -1.45 0.62 0.29
CA ALA A 48 -0.66 -0.60 0.17
C ALA A 48 -1.51 -1.87 0.44
N ALA A 49 -2.42 -1.81 1.42
CA ALA A 49 -3.35 -2.90 1.68
C ALA A 49 -4.35 -3.09 0.53
N PHE A 50 -4.82 -1.98 -0.05
CA PHE A 50 -5.71 -2.00 -1.20
C PHE A 50 -5.03 -2.57 -2.45
N ASP A 51 -3.76 -2.23 -2.70
CA ASP A 51 -2.96 -2.77 -3.80
C ASP A 51 -2.81 -4.30 -3.68
N ARG A 52 -2.53 -4.80 -2.47
CA ARG A 52 -2.51 -6.25 -2.20
C ARG A 52 -3.88 -6.91 -2.42
N TYR A 53 -4.96 -6.24 -2.04
CA TYR A 53 -6.31 -6.72 -2.29
C TYR A 53 -6.59 -6.86 -3.79
N LEU A 54 -6.24 -5.84 -4.58
CA LEU A 54 -6.37 -5.88 -6.03
C LEU A 54 -5.51 -6.98 -6.65
N TYR A 55 -4.30 -7.21 -6.13
CA TYR A 55 -3.42 -8.30 -6.58
C TYR A 55 -4.06 -9.68 -6.41
N SER A 56 -4.80 -9.88 -5.31
CA SER A 56 -5.50 -11.14 -5.02
C SER A 56 -6.70 -11.41 -5.94
N SER A 57 -7.25 -10.42 -6.62
CA SER A 57 -8.38 -10.64 -7.55
C SER A 57 -7.87 -11.17 -8.90
N LEU A 58 -8.25 -12.41 -9.23
CA LEU A 58 -7.64 -13.31 -10.24
C LEU A 58 -7.70 -12.88 -11.73
N ASP A 59 -8.08 -11.64 -12.05
CA ASP A 59 -8.33 -11.23 -13.44
C ASP A 59 -7.18 -10.40 -14.04
N LEU A 60 -6.14 -11.10 -14.50
CA LEU A 60 -4.86 -10.55 -14.99
C LEU A 60 -5.01 -9.53 -16.13
N ARG A 61 -6.01 -9.66 -17.01
CA ARG A 61 -6.21 -8.74 -18.15
C ARG A 61 -6.85 -7.43 -17.73
N ARG A 62 -7.77 -7.47 -16.77
CA ARG A 62 -8.46 -6.27 -16.28
C ARG A 62 -7.58 -5.48 -15.30
N GLN A 63 -6.69 -6.18 -14.59
CA GLN A 63 -5.73 -5.59 -13.64
C GLN A 63 -4.82 -4.51 -14.25
N ARG A 64 -4.29 -4.73 -15.47
CA ARG A 64 -3.22 -3.86 -16.01
C ARG A 64 -3.69 -2.46 -16.40
N TRP A 65 -4.91 -2.33 -16.90
CA TRP A 65 -5.45 -1.05 -17.36
C TRP A 65 -6.05 -0.22 -16.22
N VAL A 66 -6.58 -0.89 -15.21
CA VAL A 66 -7.32 -0.26 -14.12
C VAL A 66 -6.37 0.35 -13.08
N THR A 67 -5.21 -0.25 -12.84
CA THR A 67 -4.32 0.14 -11.73
C THR A 67 -3.68 1.52 -11.87
N LEU A 68 -3.20 1.93 -13.05
CA LEU A 68 -2.51 3.21 -13.20
C LEU A 68 -3.44 4.43 -13.08
N GLN A 69 -4.59 4.39 -13.75
CA GLN A 69 -5.54 5.50 -13.71
C GLN A 69 -6.24 5.60 -12.34
N GLN A 70 -6.65 4.46 -11.76
CA GLN A 70 -7.28 4.47 -10.45
C GLN A 70 -6.33 4.91 -9.35
N THR A 71 -5.07 4.48 -9.37
CA THR A 71 -4.08 4.91 -8.37
C THR A 71 -3.90 6.43 -8.42
N ARG A 72 -3.77 7.02 -9.61
CA ARG A 72 -3.69 8.48 -9.77
C ARG A 72 -4.94 9.19 -9.26
N LEU A 73 -6.12 8.65 -9.57
CA LEU A 73 -7.41 9.22 -9.16
C LEU A 73 -7.57 9.15 -7.62
N ILE A 74 -7.26 8.01 -7.00
CA ILE A 74 -7.34 7.85 -5.54
C ILE A 74 -6.36 8.78 -4.83
N ILE A 75 -5.12 8.89 -5.30
CA ILE A 75 -4.13 9.82 -4.74
C ILE A 75 -4.64 11.26 -4.86
N THR A 76 -5.17 11.65 -6.03
CA THR A 76 -5.70 13.00 -6.27
C THR A 76 -6.88 13.30 -5.36
N ILE A 77 -7.84 12.39 -5.23
CA ILE A 77 -8.98 12.52 -4.30
C ILE A 77 -8.49 12.63 -2.86
N THR A 78 -7.51 11.83 -2.46
CA THR A 78 -6.94 11.84 -1.11
C THR A 78 -6.30 13.20 -0.81
N VAL A 79 -5.52 13.76 -1.75
CA VAL A 79 -4.90 15.08 -1.61
C VAL A 79 -5.96 16.18 -1.50
N ILE A 80 -6.99 16.16 -2.36
CA ILE A 80 -8.08 17.14 -2.29
C ILE A 80 -8.83 17.04 -0.96
N LEU A 81 -9.17 15.83 -0.52
CA LEU A 81 -9.86 15.61 0.74
C LEU A 81 -9.02 16.07 1.94
N CYS A 82 -7.72 15.79 1.94
CA CYS A 82 -6.78 16.36 2.92
C CYS A 82 -6.82 17.90 2.90
N LEU A 83 -6.73 18.55 1.75
CA LEU A 83 -6.79 20.02 1.65
C LEU A 83 -8.11 20.58 2.20
N VAL A 84 -9.24 19.94 1.91
CA VAL A 84 -10.56 20.36 2.41
C VAL A 84 -10.66 20.19 3.93
N VAL A 85 -10.23 19.04 4.47
CA VAL A 85 -10.26 18.76 5.91
C VAL A 85 -9.31 19.67 6.69
N PHE A 86 -8.14 20.01 6.12
CA PHE A 86 -7.17 20.90 6.76
C PHE A 86 -7.44 22.39 6.54
N SER A 87 -8.20 22.77 5.51
CA SER A 87 -8.59 24.17 5.22
C SER A 87 -9.03 24.97 6.45
N PRO A 88 -9.94 24.49 7.32
CA PRO A 88 -10.36 25.25 8.51
C PRO A 88 -9.20 25.58 9.47
N TYR A 89 -8.18 24.72 9.57
CA TYR A 89 -6.99 25.02 10.39
C TYR A 89 -6.22 26.24 9.88
N ALA A 90 -6.24 26.50 8.56
CA ALA A 90 -5.60 27.69 8.00
C ALA A 90 -6.36 28.98 8.36
N VAL A 91 -7.68 28.90 8.56
CA VAL A 91 -8.55 30.05 8.81
C VAL A 91 -8.61 30.40 10.30
N PHE A 92 -8.78 29.41 11.19
CA PHE A 92 -9.09 29.66 12.61
C PHE A 92 -7.88 29.90 13.52
N TYR A 93 -6.66 29.67 13.05
CA TYR A 93 -5.44 29.95 13.81
C TYR A 93 -4.99 31.40 13.61
N THR A 94 -4.66 32.08 14.70
CA THR A 94 -3.97 33.38 14.66
C THR A 94 -2.73 33.36 15.57
N ALA A 95 -1.85 34.32 15.38
CA ALA A 95 -0.66 34.51 16.21
C ALA A 95 -0.79 35.87 16.93
N PRO A 96 -1.49 35.93 18.09
CA PRO A 96 -1.62 37.17 18.84
C PRO A 96 -0.27 37.66 19.38
N VAL A 97 0.69 36.75 19.57
CA VAL A 97 2.06 37.04 19.99
C VAL A 97 3.01 36.30 19.03
N PRO A 98 4.11 36.92 18.55
CA PRO A 98 5.03 36.31 17.57
C PRO A 98 5.66 34.98 18.02
N SER A 99 5.62 34.67 19.32
CA SER A 99 6.14 33.42 19.90
C SER A 99 5.09 32.35 20.18
N SER A 100 3.79 32.65 20.08
CA SER A 100 2.71 31.71 20.42
C SER A 100 1.58 31.73 19.40
N CYS A 101 1.20 30.55 18.92
CA CYS A 101 0.00 30.38 18.11
C CYS A 101 -1.10 29.75 18.95
N SER A 102 -2.20 30.47 19.02
CA SER A 102 -3.38 30.06 19.77
C SER A 102 -4.60 30.09 18.86
N ILE A 103 -5.52 29.19 19.13
CA ILE A 103 -6.82 29.15 18.46
C ILE A 103 -7.65 30.33 19.01
N VAL A 104 -8.18 31.17 18.13
CA VAL A 104 -9.01 32.32 18.54
C VAL A 104 -10.43 31.90 18.85
N ASN A 105 -10.94 30.93 18.09
CA ASN A 105 -12.35 30.55 18.15
C ASN A 105 -12.57 29.44 19.19
N PRO A 106 -13.31 29.71 20.28
CA PRO A 106 -13.54 28.71 21.34
C PRO A 106 -14.33 27.49 20.84
N ILE A 107 -15.19 27.66 19.83
CA ILE A 107 -15.96 26.55 19.23
C ILE A 107 -15.01 25.54 18.59
N PHE A 108 -13.97 26.03 17.91
CA PHE A 108 -13.01 25.17 17.22
C PHE A 108 -12.21 24.31 18.19
N ILE A 109 -11.98 24.78 19.42
CA ILE A 109 -11.27 24.02 20.47
C ILE A 109 -12.01 22.72 20.81
N TYR A 110 -13.35 22.73 20.81
CA TYR A 110 -14.16 21.53 21.08
C TYR A 110 -14.35 20.64 19.85
N VAL A 111 -14.46 21.23 18.66
CA VAL A 111 -14.70 20.48 17.41
C VAL A 111 -13.42 19.79 16.90
N GLN A 112 -12.27 20.41 17.09
CA GLN A 112 -10.97 19.90 16.63
C GLN A 112 -10.68 18.46 17.13
N PRO A 113 -10.73 18.13 18.43
CA PRO A 113 -10.45 16.78 18.89
C PRO A 113 -11.44 15.75 18.34
N CYS A 114 -12.71 16.11 18.18
CA CYS A 114 -13.72 15.23 17.57
C CYS A 114 -13.39 14.92 16.09
N LEU A 115 -13.06 15.94 15.31
CA LEU A 115 -12.61 15.75 13.93
C LEU A 115 -11.32 14.93 13.87
N SER A 116 -10.36 15.22 14.74
CA SER A 116 -9.13 14.44 14.83
C SER A 116 -9.41 12.98 15.17
N LEU A 117 -10.30 12.68 16.11
CA LEU A 117 -10.63 11.30 16.46
C LEU A 117 -11.24 10.53 15.28
N ILE A 118 -12.19 11.16 14.58
CA ILE A 118 -12.90 10.54 13.46
C ILE A 118 -11.95 10.31 12.28
N PHE A 119 -11.21 11.33 11.84
CA PHE A 119 -10.38 11.25 10.64
C PHE A 119 -9.07 10.47 10.85
N TYR A 120 -8.47 10.54 12.03
CA TYR A 120 -7.16 9.91 12.28
C TYR A 120 -7.26 8.49 12.80
N ASN A 121 -8.31 8.16 13.55
CA ASN A 121 -8.43 6.84 14.18
C ASN A 121 -9.54 6.04 13.54
N LEU A 122 -10.76 6.57 13.54
CA LEU A 122 -11.92 5.77 13.14
C LEU A 122 -11.92 5.46 11.64
N ALA A 123 -11.71 6.47 10.79
CA ALA A 123 -11.72 6.30 9.34
C ALA A 123 -10.68 5.27 8.82
N PRO A 124 -9.38 5.35 9.14
CA PRO A 124 -8.41 4.38 8.64
C PRO A 124 -8.64 2.97 9.20
N VAL A 125 -9.09 2.83 10.45
CA VAL A 125 -9.41 1.51 11.04
C VAL A 125 -10.58 0.86 10.31
N VAL A 126 -11.64 1.61 10.00
CA VAL A 126 -12.79 1.11 9.23
C VAL A 126 -12.38 0.73 7.81
N ILE A 127 -11.55 1.54 7.14
CA ILE A 127 -11.07 1.22 5.79
C ILE A 127 -10.21 -0.05 5.81
N LEU A 128 -9.27 -0.16 6.76
CA LEU A 128 -8.42 -1.34 6.89
C LEU A 128 -9.23 -2.59 7.24
N SER A 129 -10.24 -2.49 8.11
CA SER A 129 -11.08 -3.64 8.47
C SER A 129 -11.90 -4.13 7.28
N ILE A 130 -12.44 -3.23 6.45
CA ILE A 130 -13.14 -3.56 5.22
C ILE A 130 -12.18 -4.27 4.24
N ILE A 131 -11.01 -3.67 3.97
CA ILE A 131 -10.01 -4.26 3.05
C ILE A 131 -9.57 -5.63 3.56
N CYS A 132 -9.26 -5.77 4.85
CA CYS A 132 -8.86 -7.03 5.46
C CYS A 132 -9.96 -8.09 5.33
N SER A 133 -11.21 -7.73 5.59
CA SER A 133 -12.36 -8.63 5.44
C SER A 133 -12.56 -9.10 4.00
N LEU A 134 -12.38 -8.20 3.03
CA LEU A 134 -12.48 -8.53 1.61
C LEU A 134 -11.32 -9.43 1.17
N THR A 135 -10.09 -9.14 1.60
CA THR A 135 -8.91 -9.97 1.33
C THR A 135 -9.08 -11.38 1.92
N TRP A 136 -9.59 -11.50 3.15
CA TRP A 136 -9.85 -12.80 3.78
C TRP A 136 -10.83 -13.65 2.97
N ARG A 137 -11.93 -13.04 2.48
CA ARG A 137 -12.92 -13.72 1.63
C ARG A 137 -12.31 -14.21 0.32
N ASN A 138 -11.49 -13.40 -0.34
CA ASN A 138 -10.81 -13.78 -1.58
C ASN A 138 -9.84 -14.95 -1.39
N LEU A 139 -9.05 -14.94 -0.31
CA LEU A 139 -8.11 -16.03 0.01
C LEU A 139 -8.84 -17.35 0.33
N GLY A 140 -9.99 -17.27 1.02
CA GLY A 140 -10.82 -18.45 1.30
C GLY A 140 -11.31 -19.14 0.02
N GLN A 141 -11.76 -18.36 -0.97
CA GLN A 141 -12.20 -18.90 -2.26
C GLN A 141 -11.06 -19.57 -3.03
N GLN A 142 -9.87 -18.96 -3.07
CA GLN A 142 -8.72 -19.54 -3.77
C GLN A 142 -8.26 -20.86 -3.18
N THR A 143 -8.31 -21.00 -1.85
CA THR A 143 -7.91 -22.24 -1.16
C THR A 143 -8.82 -23.40 -1.56
N THR A 144 -10.13 -23.17 -1.64
CA THR A 144 -11.07 -24.20 -2.08
C THR A 144 -10.87 -24.63 -3.54
N GLU A 145 -10.49 -23.69 -4.42
CA GLU A 145 -10.24 -24.00 -5.83
C GLU A 145 -8.94 -24.81 -6.02
N MET A 146 -7.90 -24.51 -5.23
CA MET A 146 -6.64 -25.27 -5.26
C MET A 146 -6.82 -26.71 -4.79
N GLU A 147 -7.59 -26.93 -3.72
CA GLU A 147 -7.87 -28.28 -3.23
C GLU A 147 -8.70 -29.09 -4.25
N LEU A 148 -9.65 -28.45 -4.94
CA LEU A 148 -10.45 -29.11 -5.98
C LEU A 148 -9.61 -29.47 -7.21
N LYS A 149 -8.66 -28.61 -7.62
CA LYS A 149 -7.72 -28.91 -8.72
C LYS A 149 -6.78 -30.07 -8.37
N LYS A 150 -6.26 -30.13 -7.13
CA LYS A 150 -5.47 -31.28 -6.66
C LYS A 150 -6.29 -32.57 -6.73
N LEU A 151 -7.55 -32.53 -6.31
CA LEU A 151 -8.43 -33.71 -6.32
C LEU A 151 -8.72 -34.19 -7.75
N VAL A 152 -8.96 -33.27 -8.69
CA VAL A 152 -9.20 -33.60 -10.10
C VAL A 152 -7.98 -34.23 -10.75
N ILE A 153 -6.76 -33.79 -10.42
CA ILE A 153 -5.53 -34.43 -10.94
C ILE A 153 -5.38 -35.86 -10.41
N ILE A 154 -5.73 -36.11 -9.14
CA ILE A 154 -5.65 -37.45 -8.54
C ILE A 154 -6.68 -38.40 -9.18
N ILE A 155 -7.91 -37.93 -9.45
CA ILE A 155 -8.97 -38.77 -10.05
C ILE A 155 -8.77 -38.93 -11.57
N GLY A 156 -8.25 -37.90 -12.26
CA GLY A 156 -7.96 -37.94 -13.69
C GLY A 156 -6.69 -38.72 -14.07
N GLY A 157 -5.75 -38.91 -13.14
CA GLY A 157 -4.53 -39.70 -13.34
C GLY A 157 -4.69 -41.22 -13.14
N GLY A 158 -5.90 -41.70 -12.83
CA GLY A 158 -6.14 -43.09 -12.43
C GLY A 158 -6.22 -44.14 -13.55
N TRP A 159 -6.00 -43.81 -14.83
CA TRP A 159 -6.28 -44.74 -15.95
C TRP A 159 -5.24 -44.79 -17.07
N SER A 160 -3.98 -44.37 -16.84
CA SER A 160 -2.92 -44.64 -17.82
C SER A 160 -1.71 -45.28 -17.15
N GLU A 161 -1.37 -46.44 -17.69
CA GLU A 161 -0.53 -47.51 -17.18
C GLU A 161 0.84 -47.12 -16.60
N ILE A 162 1.25 -47.97 -15.66
CA ILE A 162 2.57 -48.20 -15.09
C ILE A 162 3.68 -47.97 -16.14
N GLY A 163 4.36 -46.83 -16.06
CA GLY A 163 5.56 -46.54 -16.85
C GLY A 163 6.32 -45.37 -16.22
N VAL A 164 7.49 -45.67 -15.67
CA VAL A 164 8.55 -44.78 -15.14
C VAL A 164 8.27 -43.28 -15.33
N GLY A 165 7.72 -42.65 -14.28
CA GLY A 165 7.08 -41.34 -14.34
C GLY A 165 8.03 -40.15 -14.21
N GLY A 166 8.17 -39.40 -15.30
CA GLY A 166 8.62 -38.00 -15.26
C GLY A 166 7.45 -37.07 -14.90
N LEU A 167 7.61 -36.24 -13.88
CA LEU A 167 6.59 -35.28 -13.44
C LEU A 167 6.62 -34.03 -14.35
N LEU A 168 5.85 -34.05 -15.43
CA LEU A 168 5.69 -32.87 -16.30
C LEU A 168 4.77 -31.83 -15.65
N VAL A 169 5.35 -30.77 -15.08
CA VAL A 169 4.61 -29.62 -14.55
C VAL A 169 4.26 -28.67 -15.70
N TYR A 170 3.02 -28.75 -16.20
CA TYR A 170 2.56 -27.88 -17.27
C TYR A 170 2.08 -26.53 -16.74
N ASN A 171 2.86 -25.47 -16.95
CA ASN A 171 2.48 -24.11 -16.56
C ASN A 171 1.58 -23.46 -17.64
N ARG A 172 0.30 -23.21 -17.33
CA ARG A 172 -0.73 -22.77 -18.29
C ARG A 172 -0.69 -21.27 -18.63
N GLY A 173 0.49 -20.64 -18.58
CA GLY A 173 0.64 -19.20 -18.68
C GLY A 173 1.82 -18.76 -19.55
N GLY A 174 1.76 -19.02 -20.86
CA GLY A 174 2.56 -18.32 -21.86
C GLY A 174 3.82 -19.06 -22.37
N HIS A 175 3.65 -19.73 -23.51
CA HIS A 175 4.64 -19.99 -24.60
C HIS A 175 6.08 -20.46 -24.30
N SER A 176 6.41 -20.88 -23.09
CA SER A 176 7.69 -21.56 -22.79
C SER A 176 7.42 -22.75 -21.87
N SER A 177 7.39 -23.96 -22.44
CA SER A 177 7.41 -25.20 -21.66
C SER A 177 8.79 -25.32 -21.01
N THR A 178 8.81 -25.24 -19.68
CA THR A 178 9.97 -25.58 -18.87
C THR A 178 9.77 -26.98 -18.34
N GLU A 179 10.69 -27.88 -18.68
CA GLU A 179 10.67 -29.25 -18.19
C GLU A 179 11.51 -29.30 -16.91
N ILE A 180 10.88 -29.64 -15.79
CA ILE A 180 11.55 -29.79 -14.49
C ILE A 180 11.58 -31.28 -14.19
N SER A 181 12.77 -31.87 -14.28
CA SER A 181 12.98 -33.27 -13.91
C SER A 181 13.59 -33.30 -12.51
N ILE A 182 12.88 -33.93 -11.58
CA ILE A 182 13.34 -34.17 -10.21
C ILE A 182 13.74 -35.64 -10.14
N GLU A 183 15.03 -35.90 -9.98
CA GLU A 183 15.55 -37.26 -9.84
C GLU A 183 15.92 -37.46 -8.36
N LEU A 184 15.24 -38.41 -7.70
CA LEU A 184 15.62 -38.83 -6.35
C LEU A 184 16.74 -39.85 -6.47
N THR A 185 17.87 -39.54 -5.86
CA THR A 185 18.97 -40.50 -5.66
C THR A 185 19.12 -40.78 -4.17
N ASP A 186 19.65 -41.95 -3.81
CA ASP A 186 19.88 -42.32 -2.40
C ASP A 186 20.83 -41.36 -1.65
N ALA A 187 21.52 -40.47 -2.38
CA ALA A 187 22.44 -39.46 -1.83
C ALA A 187 21.82 -38.05 -1.70
N GLY A 188 20.57 -37.84 -2.11
CA GLY A 188 19.90 -36.53 -2.03
C GLY A 188 19.05 -36.19 -3.26
N PHE A 189 18.41 -35.02 -3.21
CA PHE A 189 17.54 -34.52 -4.28
C PHE A 189 18.36 -33.73 -5.30
N HIS A 190 18.32 -34.13 -6.58
CA HIS A 190 18.89 -33.36 -7.68
C HIS A 190 17.76 -32.80 -8.54
N VAL A 191 17.67 -31.48 -8.65
CA VAL A 191 16.66 -30.80 -9.45
C VAL A 191 17.31 -30.26 -10.71
N THR A 192 16.92 -30.79 -11.86
CA THR A 192 17.46 -30.37 -13.16
C THR A 192 16.39 -29.59 -13.91
N ILE A 193 16.61 -28.29 -14.11
CA ILE A 193 15.70 -27.42 -14.87
C ILE A 193 16.25 -27.31 -16.30
N ALA A 194 15.60 -27.98 -17.25
CA ALA A 194 15.99 -27.90 -18.66
C ALA A 194 15.17 -26.80 -19.35
N HIS A 195 15.82 -25.68 -19.64
CA HIS A 195 15.27 -24.67 -20.53
C HIS A 195 15.70 -24.99 -21.97
N HIS A 196 14.73 -25.22 -22.86
CA HIS A 196 14.95 -25.26 -24.32
C HIS A 196 15.48 -23.89 -24.78
N GLY A 197 16.79 -23.66 -24.70
CA GLY A 197 17.42 -22.39 -25.09
C GLY A 197 18.74 -22.03 -24.41
N GLY A 198 19.18 -22.75 -23.36
CA GLY A 198 20.48 -22.49 -22.74
C GLY A 198 20.63 -23.15 -21.38
N GLN A 199 21.66 -23.97 -21.20
CA GLN A 199 22.00 -24.59 -19.93
C GLN A 199 22.72 -23.57 -19.04
N TYR A 200 22.11 -23.17 -17.93
CA TYR A 200 22.78 -22.43 -16.88
C TYR A 200 23.05 -23.39 -15.71
N PHE A 201 24.32 -23.68 -15.47
CA PHE A 201 24.76 -24.53 -14.36
C PHE A 201 24.98 -23.63 -13.13
N MET A 202 24.05 -23.65 -12.16
CA MET A 202 24.32 -23.09 -10.83
C MET A 202 24.88 -24.20 -9.95
N ARG A 203 26.19 -24.12 -9.68
CA ARG A 203 26.87 -24.93 -8.67
C ARG A 203 26.80 -24.15 -7.36
N GLN A 204 26.19 -24.74 -6.33
CA GLN A 204 26.33 -24.28 -4.95
C GLN A 204 27.72 -24.62 -4.39
#